data_AF-A0A2T7SQ51-F1
#
_entry.id   AF-A0A2T7SQ51-F1
#
_cell.length_a   1.000
_cell.length_b   1.000
_cell.length_c   1.000
_cell.angle_alpha   90.00
_cell.angle_beta   90.00
_cell.angle_gamma   90.00
#
_symmetry.space_group_name_H-M   'P 1'
#
loop_
_entity.id
_entity.type
_entity.pdbx_description
1 polymer ?
#
loop_
_entity_poly.entity_id
_entity_poly.type
_entity_poly.pdbx_seq_one_letter_code
_entity_poly.pdbx_strand_id
1 'polypeptide(L)' 'MISKAKTAIHGHDIPKSRLTPSGWAWLALYLGLPVLVLGNLLDFFFQWALGWCIGVWCIV' A
#
# COMPACT_ATOMS: atom_id res chain seq x y z
N MET A 1 24.47 -10.97 13.46
CA MET A 1 24.60 -10.13 12.25
C MET A 1 24.47 -11.05 11.03
N ILE A 2 23.34 -11.01 10.32
CA ILE A 2 23.07 -11.93 9.20
C ILE A 2 23.70 -11.34 7.93
N SER A 3 24.83 -11.92 7.51
CA SER A 3 25.52 -11.54 6.29
C SER A 3 24.73 -12.03 5.08
N LYS A 4 24.15 -11.09 4.32
CA LYS A 4 23.30 -11.37 3.16
C LYS A 4 24.18 -11.65 1.94
N ALA A 5 24.58 -12.91 1.76
CA ALA A 5 25.39 -13.40 0.65
C ALA A 5 24.87 -12.85 -0.70
N LYS A 6 25.76 -12.23 -1.48
CA LYS A 6 25.50 -11.77 -2.84
C LYS A 6 25.45 -13.00 -3.75
N THR A 7 24.27 -13.36 -4.22
CA THR A 7 24.10 -14.42 -5.22
C THR A 7 24.49 -13.85 -6.60
N ALA A 8 25.77 -13.98 -6.97
CA ALA A 8 26.24 -13.70 -8.31
C ALA A 8 25.92 -14.91 -9.20
N ILE A 9 25.11 -14.72 -10.24
CA ILE A 9 24.84 -15.73 -11.27
C ILE A 9 25.50 -15.22 -12.56
N HIS A 10 26.38 -16.03 -13.17
CA HIS A 10 27.12 -15.70 -14.41
C HIS A 10 28.03 -14.44 -14.36
N GLY A 11 28.64 -14.12 -13.22
CA GLY A 11 29.64 -13.03 -13.14
C GLY A 11 29.06 -11.61 -13.26
N HIS A 12 27.74 -11.47 -13.32
CA HIS A 12 27.03 -10.20 -13.18
C HIS A 12 26.38 -10.12 -11.79
N ASP A 13 26.70 -9.06 -11.04
CA ASP A 13 26.08 -8.75 -9.76
C ASP A 13 24.67 -8.20 -10.05
N ILE A 14 23.63 -9.01 -9.84
CA ILE A 14 22.24 -8.56 -10.03
C ILE A 14 21.95 -7.50 -8.95
N PRO A 15 21.62 -6.25 -9.33
CA PRO A 15 21.32 -5.22 -8.35
C PRO A 15 20.14 -5.68 -7.50
N LYS A 16 20.35 -5.72 -6.18
CA LYS A 16 19.33 -6.09 -5.19
C LYS A 16 18.07 -5.28 -5.47
N SER A 17 16.91 -5.94 -5.51
CA SER A 17 15.61 -5.27 -5.63
C SER A 17 15.50 -4.21 -4.53
N ARG A 18 15.70 -2.96 -4.93
CA ARG A 18 15.61 -1.78 -4.08
C ARG A 18 14.29 -1.13 -4.38
N LEU A 19 13.52 -0.88 -3.33
CA LEU A 19 12.29 -0.12 -3.41
C LEU A 19 12.66 1.30 -3.87
N THR A 20 12.39 1.60 -5.13
CA THR A 20 12.61 2.93 -5.70
C THR A 20 11.46 3.86 -5.29
N PRO A 21 11.66 5.19 -5.32
CA PRO A 21 10.55 6.14 -5.13
C PRO A 21 9.41 5.91 -6.12
N SER A 22 9.73 5.53 -7.36
CA SER A 22 8.73 5.12 -8.35
C SER A 22 7.98 3.86 -7.93
N GLY A 23 8.66 2.86 -7.34
CA GLY A 23 8.01 1.67 -6.79
C GLY A 23 7.03 1.99 -5.67
N TRP A 24 7.36 2.94 -4.78
CA TRP A 24 6.42 3.44 -3.77
C TRP A 24 5.23 4.16 -4.39
N ALA A 25 5.44 4.99 -5.42
CA ALA A 25 4.35 5.68 -6.10
C ALA A 25 3.37 4.69 -6.74
N TRP A 26 3.87 3.65 -7.40
CA TRP A 26 3.04 2.59 -7.97
C TRP A 26 2.33 1.75 -6.90
N LEU A 27 2.99 1.47 -5.77
CA LEU A 27 2.35 0.78 -4.65
C LEU A 27 1.23 1.63 -4.05
N ALA A 28 1.46 2.93 -3.83
CA ALA A 28 0.44 3.84 -3.35
C ALA A 28 -0.72 3.97 -4.34
N LEU A 29 -0.43 4.00 -5.64
CA LEU A 29 -1.47 4.12 -6.66
C LEU A 29 -2.28 2.83 -6.81
N TYR A 30 -1.64 1.66 -6.85
CA TYR A 30 -2.34 0.40 -7.06
C TYR A 30 -2.91 -0.22 -5.80
N LEU A 31 -2.35 0.07 -4.63
CA LEU A 31 -2.81 -0.51 -3.35
C LEU A 31 -3.46 0.56 -2.48
N GLY A 32 -2.85 1.75 -2.37
CA GLY A 32 -3.42 2.84 -1.58
C GLY A 32 -4.74 3.36 -2.16
N LEU A 33 -4.79 3.62 -3.47
CA LEU A 33 -6.01 4.12 -4.12
C LEU A 33 -7.22 3.19 -3.91
N PRO A 34 -7.17 1.87 -4.19
CA PRO A 34 -8.34 1.02 -3.98
C PRO A 34 -8.69 0.87 -2.50
N VAL A 35 -7.71 0.84 -1.60
CA VAL A 35 -7.99 0.81 -0.15
C VAL A 35 -8.71 2.09 0.29
N LEU A 36 -8.31 3.25 -0.20
CA LEU A 36 -8.98 4.52 0.10
C LEU A 36 -10.40 4.56 -0.47
N VAL A 37 -10.59 4.14 -1.73
CA VAL A 37 -11.90 4.12 -2.39
C VAL A 37 -12.83 3.13 -1.68
N LEU A 38 -12.40 1.88 -1.50
CA LEU A 38 -13.23 0.84 -0.87
C LEU A 38 -13.48 1.16 0.61
N GLY A 39 -12.48 1.67 1.32
CA GLY A 39 -12.63 2.10 2.72
C GLY A 39 -13.70 3.18 2.85
N ASN A 40 -13.63 4.24 2.05
CA ASN A 40 -14.64 5.30 2.08
C ASN A 40 -16.04 4.81 1.67
N LEU A 41 -16.12 3.94 0.67
CA LEU A 41 -17.40 3.38 0.22
C LEU A 41 -18.04 2.52 1.32
N LEU A 42 -17.23 1.74 2.02
CA LEU A 42 -17.66 0.88 3.11
C LEU A 42 -18.04 1.69 4.35
N ASP A 43 -17.27 2.73 4.69
CA ASP A 43 -17.61 3.68 5.75
C ASP A 43 -18.95 4.39 5.49
N PHE A 44 -19.22 4.76 4.23
CA PHE A 44 -20.50 5.33 3.81
C PHE A 44 -21.65 4.31 3.93
N PHE A 45 -21.41 3.07 3.50
CA PHE A 45 -22.38 1.99 3.64
C PHE A 45 -22.73 1.71 5.10
N PHE A 46 -21.74 1.72 5.99
CA PHE A 46 -21.96 1.53 7.42
C PHE A 46 -22.69 2.71 8.08
N GLN A 47 -22.42 3.96 7.67
CA GLN A 47 -23.23 5.11 8.09
C GLN A 47 -24.69 4.94 7.69
N TRP A 48 -24.95 4.52 6.46
CA TRP A 48 -26.31 4.30 5.98
C TRP A 48 -27.00 3.12 6.69
N ALA A 49 -26.26 2.04 6.96
CA ALA A 49 -26.82 0.82 7.53
C ALA A 49 -26.98 0.86 9.06
N LEU A 50 -26.04 1.44 9.80
CA LEU A 50 -26.02 1.43 11.27
C LEU A 50 -26.29 2.80 11.90
N GLY A 51 -26.30 3.89 11.13
CA GLY A 51 -26.41 5.25 11.66
C GLY A 51 -25.20 5.69 12.50
N TRP A 52 -24.10 4.93 12.44
CA TRP A 52 -22.86 5.22 13.15
C TRP A 52 -21.89 5.98 12.24
N CYS A 53 -21.40 7.08 12.77
CA CYS A 53 -20.48 7.95 12.07
C CYS A 53 -19.05 7.44 12.29
N ILE A 54 -18.44 6.85 11.25
CA ILE A 54 -17.11 6.21 11.31
C ILE A 54 -16.26 6.76 10.14
N GLY A 55 -14.98 7.05 10.42
CA GLY A 55 -14.02 7.45 9.39
C GLY A 55 -14.00 8.95 9.07
N VAL A 56 -13.56 9.29 7.86
CA VAL A 56 -13.32 10.69 7.40
C VAL A 56 -14.61 11.51 7.35
N TRP A 57 -15.75 10.84 7.20
CA TRP A 57 -17.08 11.44 7.10
C TRP A 57 -17.64 11.92 8.46
N CYS A 58 -17.01 11.51 9.56
CA CYS A 58 -17.38 11.91 10.91
C CYS A 58 -16.68 13.21 11.36
N ILE A 59 -15.81 13.78 10.53
CA ILE A 59 -15.04 15.00 10.85
C ILE A 59 -15.80 16.30 10.50
N VAL A 60 -17.06 16.18 10.05
CA VAL A 60 -17.98 17.28 9.70
C VAL A 60 -19.16 17.31 10.66
#